data_AF-A0A6L8A4A1-F1
#
_entry.id   AF-A0A6L8A4A1-F1
#
_cell.length_a   1.000
_cell.length_b   1.000
_cell.length_c   1.000
_cell.angle_alpha   90.00
_cell.angle_beta   90.00
_cell.angle_gamma   90.00
#
_symmetry.space_group_name_H-M   'P 1'
#
loop_
_entity.id
_entity.type
_entity.pdbx_description
1 polymer ?
#
loop_
_entity_poly.entity_id
_entity_poly.type
_entity_poly.pdbx_seq_one_letter_code
_entity_poly.pdbx_strand_id
1 'polypeptide(L)'
;MAQRDIDERLDRRRRRNLDGYHRRVAERRERDLCIKCGKRPPAPERSICAPCGEKAGASERARAARFRAEGKPVRDPEARRRADRERDRRQHAERRAAGICVKCGRVPALPERTQCGPCAERRLAADRARHARARAEGKPPRISEASRLADRERGRRRRAERRAAGLCIRCGTLSPEAGRSMCEPCRDDRRAAKRLRRAERRAAGLCETCAAPVTGGAVYCGPCAAARNERRQRNPEPAREADRRRYAERRKRGDCTSCGKPVQGTAECRTCRDAHRTRYDARRAAGVCVKCRTPTDGGAAYCDPCAAAKAASRDRDRAAEYAARRRRYAERRARGRCVACNAPSPDAARCKPCAAVNAGQRDREAEKAARRRRYAERRAKGRCVECDAPSPGAARCEPCSLRHRERSGAFRGIPLWDPSWTVIEIATGVCHGTYDSEMEVAACLAFARLSRDEVEVIADASPMAGFIAPGWQ
;
A
#
# COMPACT_ATOMS: atom_id res chain seq x y z
N MET A 1 -58.91 40.08 40.00
CA MET A 1 -58.72 40.93 38.80
C MET A 1 -58.18 42.32 39.18
N ALA A 2 -58.74 43.02 40.18
CA ALA A 2 -58.30 44.36 40.60
C ALA A 2 -56.78 44.56 40.85
N GLN A 3 -56.08 43.62 41.50
CA GLN A 3 -54.63 43.76 41.76
C GLN A 3 -53.80 43.74 40.47
N ARG A 4 -54.18 42.91 39.48
CA ARG A 4 -53.48 42.86 38.19
C ARG A 4 -53.62 44.17 37.43
N ASP A 5 -54.80 44.79 37.48
CA ASP A 5 -55.05 46.08 36.81
C ASP A 5 -54.25 47.22 37.45
N ILE A 6 -54.09 47.20 38.78
CA ILE A 6 -53.24 48.14 39.52
C ILE A 6 -51.77 47.96 39.12
N ASP A 7 -51.29 46.71 39.12
CA ASP A 7 -49.90 46.40 38.76
C ASP A 7 -49.61 46.79 37.29
N GLU A 8 -50.51 46.49 36.36
CA GLU A 8 -50.40 46.91 34.96
C GLU A 8 -50.41 48.44 34.78
N ARG A 9 -51.21 49.17 35.56
CA ARG A 9 -51.22 50.64 35.55
C ARG A 9 -49.90 51.20 36.08
N LEU A 10 -49.37 50.63 37.16
CA LEU A 10 -48.08 51.01 37.73
C LEU A 10 -46.94 50.72 36.76
N ASP A 11 -46.95 49.56 36.11
CA ASP A 11 -45.95 49.18 35.11
C ASP A 11 -46.01 50.08 33.87
N ARG A 12 -47.20 50.38 33.36
CA ARG A 12 -47.37 51.37 32.27
C ARG A 12 -46.81 52.74 32.67
N ARG A 13 -47.06 53.20 33.90
CA ARG A 13 -46.50 54.46 34.42
C ARG A 13 -44.97 54.39 34.53
N ARG A 14 -44.41 53.29 35.03
CA ARG A 14 -42.96 53.07 35.13
C ARG A 14 -42.29 53.07 33.76
N ARG A 15 -42.88 52.37 32.77
CA ARG A 15 -42.40 52.37 31.37
C ARG A 15 -42.39 53.77 30.78
N ARG A 16 -43.50 54.51 30.85
CA ARG A 16 -43.57 55.90 30.37
C ARG A 16 -42.52 56.82 31.02
N ASN A 17 -42.30 56.68 32.33
CA ASN A 17 -41.27 57.46 33.03
C ASN A 17 -39.85 57.10 32.58
N LEU A 18 -39.59 55.81 32.37
CA LEU A 18 -38.30 55.31 31.90
C LEU A 18 -38.02 55.77 30.47
N ASP A 19 -39.01 55.70 29.58
CA ASP A 19 -38.91 56.16 28.20
C ASP A 19 -38.66 57.68 28.14
N GLY A 20 -39.38 58.45 28.95
CA GLY A 20 -39.17 59.89 29.08
C GLY A 20 -37.77 60.22 29.64
N TYR A 21 -37.25 59.42 30.57
CA TYR A 21 -35.88 59.55 31.05
C TYR A 21 -34.86 59.26 29.94
N HIS A 22 -35.00 58.15 29.22
CA HIS A 22 -34.10 57.79 28.12
C HIS A 22 -34.09 58.85 27.02
N ARG A 23 -35.26 59.38 26.65
CA ARG A 23 -35.39 60.47 25.67
C ARG A 23 -34.60 61.71 26.11
N ARG A 24 -34.79 62.18 27.36
CA ARG A 24 -34.04 63.33 27.90
C ARG A 24 -32.53 63.06 27.98
N VAL A 25 -32.12 61.84 28.30
CA VAL A 25 -30.69 61.49 28.34
C VAL A 25 -30.08 61.48 26.94
N ALA A 26 -30.81 60.98 25.93
CA ALA A 26 -30.36 61.01 24.54
C ALA A 26 -30.22 62.44 24.03
N GLU A 27 -31.24 63.28 24.21
CA GLU A 27 -31.22 64.71 23.82
C GLU A 27 -30.06 65.46 24.50
N ARG A 28 -29.80 65.19 25.78
CA ARG A 28 -28.66 65.80 26.50
C ARG A 28 -27.33 65.34 25.93
N ARG A 29 -27.17 64.08 25.56
CA ARG A 29 -25.94 63.56 24.95
C ARG A 29 -25.69 64.17 23.58
N GLU A 30 -26.74 64.31 22.77
CA GLU A 30 -26.67 64.94 21.45
C GLU A 30 -26.23 66.41 21.52
N ARG A 31 -26.55 67.10 22.62
CA ARG A 31 -26.12 68.47 22.89
C ARG A 31 -24.81 68.57 23.70
N ASP A 32 -24.11 67.46 23.92
CA ASP A 32 -22.93 67.39 24.80
C ASP A 32 -23.15 67.97 26.21
N LEU A 33 -24.35 67.76 26.77
CA LEU A 33 -24.73 68.20 28.11
C LEU A 33 -24.73 67.04 29.12
N CYS A 34 -24.42 67.37 30.36
CA CYS A 34 -24.48 66.48 31.52
C CYS A 34 -25.84 65.78 31.61
N ILE A 35 -25.86 64.44 31.64
CA ILE A 35 -27.10 63.67 31.65
C ILE A 35 -27.96 63.90 32.90
N LYS A 36 -27.38 64.43 33.99
CA LYS A 36 -28.07 64.68 35.26
C LYS A 36 -28.74 66.05 35.30
N CYS A 37 -27.97 67.13 35.14
CA CYS A 37 -28.52 68.48 35.20
C CYS A 37 -28.98 69.03 33.85
N GLY A 38 -28.41 68.58 32.72
CA GLY A 38 -28.69 69.10 31.39
C GLY A 38 -28.26 70.56 31.18
N LYS A 39 -27.32 71.09 31.98
CA LYS A 39 -26.93 72.52 31.96
C LYS A 39 -25.46 72.80 31.60
N ARG A 40 -24.58 71.81 31.75
CA ARG A 40 -23.11 71.98 31.61
C ARG A 40 -22.55 70.79 30.85
N PRO A 41 -21.42 70.92 30.14
CA PRO A 41 -20.77 69.79 29.51
C PRO A 41 -20.31 68.76 30.55
N PRO A 42 -20.24 67.46 30.17
CA PRO A 42 -19.72 66.43 31.04
C PRO A 42 -18.22 66.67 31.34
N ALA A 43 -17.74 66.17 32.49
CA ALA A 43 -16.30 66.15 32.74
C ALA A 43 -15.61 65.13 31.80
N PRO A 44 -14.30 65.26 31.52
CA PRO A 44 -13.55 64.29 30.73
C PRO A 44 -13.79 62.86 31.23
N GLU A 45 -14.04 61.94 30.30
CA GLU A 45 -14.30 60.52 30.56
C GLU A 45 -15.56 60.20 31.40
N ARG A 46 -16.42 61.18 31.66
CA ARG A 46 -17.66 60.99 32.44
C ARG A 46 -18.87 61.39 31.63
N SER A 47 -20.05 60.93 32.06
CA SER A 47 -21.34 61.32 31.45
C SER A 47 -22.05 62.46 32.20
N ILE A 48 -21.48 62.91 33.33
CA ILE A 48 -22.01 63.97 34.18
C ILE A 48 -20.95 65.06 34.38
N CYS A 49 -21.39 66.30 34.56
CA CYS A 49 -20.50 67.42 34.87
C CYS A 49 -19.89 67.26 36.28
N ALA A 50 -18.73 67.88 36.51
CA ALA A 50 -18.00 67.80 37.78
C ALA A 50 -18.87 68.11 39.02
N PRO A 51 -19.69 69.19 39.07
CA PRO A 51 -20.55 69.46 40.23
C PRO A 51 -21.61 68.38 40.49
N CYS A 52 -22.17 67.81 39.41
CA CYS A 52 -23.12 66.71 39.54
C CYS A 52 -22.45 65.43 40.04
N GLY A 53 -21.19 65.22 39.66
CA GLY A 53 -20.33 64.12 40.13
C GLY A 53 -19.99 64.27 41.61
N GLU A 54 -19.59 65.46 42.04
CA GLU A 54 -19.32 65.77 43.46
C GLU A 54 -20.57 65.56 44.31
N LYS A 55 -21.72 66.08 43.88
CA LYS A 55 -23.00 65.88 44.58
C LYS A 55 -23.40 64.40 44.64
N ALA A 56 -23.15 63.63 43.59
CA ALA A 56 -23.40 62.19 43.58
C ALA A 56 -22.48 61.45 44.57
N GLY A 57 -21.17 61.76 44.55
CA GLY A 57 -20.20 61.19 45.47
C GLY A 57 -20.47 61.57 46.93
N ALA A 58 -20.87 62.82 47.20
CA ALA A 58 -21.27 63.27 48.53
C ALA A 58 -22.51 62.49 49.03
N SER A 59 -23.52 62.30 48.17
CA SER A 59 -24.70 61.50 48.51
C SER A 59 -24.36 60.02 48.76
N GLU A 60 -23.45 59.43 47.98
CA GLU A 60 -22.98 58.06 48.18
C GLU A 60 -22.18 57.91 49.48
N ARG A 61 -21.27 58.85 49.78
CA ARG A 61 -20.55 58.89 51.06
C ARG A 61 -21.49 59.05 52.24
N ALA A 62 -22.47 59.95 52.16
CA ALA A 62 -23.48 60.14 53.21
C ALA A 62 -24.32 58.88 53.42
N ARG A 63 -24.73 58.20 52.33
CA ARG A 63 -25.44 56.92 52.41
C ARG A 63 -24.57 55.83 53.06
N ALA A 64 -23.29 55.74 52.70
CA ALA A 64 -22.36 54.80 53.28
C ALA A 64 -22.12 55.09 54.76
N ALA A 65 -21.96 56.35 55.15
CA ALA A 65 -21.83 56.79 56.53
C ALA A 65 -23.08 56.42 57.35
N ARG A 66 -24.28 56.67 56.81
CA ARG A 66 -25.55 56.26 57.44
C ARG A 66 -25.62 54.75 57.63
N PHE A 67 -25.24 53.95 56.64
CA PHE A 67 -25.23 52.48 56.80
C PHE A 67 -24.24 52.01 57.86
N ARG A 68 -23.08 52.67 58.00
CA ARG A 68 -22.14 52.39 59.10
C ARG A 68 -22.74 52.77 60.46
N ALA A 69 -23.37 53.95 60.57
CA ALA A 69 -24.01 54.42 61.80
C ALA A 69 -25.18 53.53 62.24
N GLU A 70 -25.95 53.01 61.29
CA GLU A 70 -27.06 52.07 61.54
C GLU A 70 -26.59 50.63 61.80
N GLY A 71 -25.27 50.35 61.84
CA GLY A 71 -24.72 49.00 62.01
C GLY A 71 -25.08 48.03 60.88
N LYS A 72 -25.57 48.54 59.73
CA LYS A 72 -25.95 47.69 58.60
C LYS A 72 -24.68 47.14 57.95
N PRO A 73 -24.56 45.81 57.80
CA PRO A 73 -23.35 45.23 57.24
C PRO A 73 -23.11 45.79 55.83
N VAL A 74 -21.88 46.24 55.58
CA VAL A 74 -21.42 46.53 54.22
C VAL A 74 -21.63 45.24 53.44
N ARG A 75 -22.40 45.31 52.34
CA ARG A 75 -22.76 44.13 51.55
C ARG A 75 -21.49 43.34 51.21
N ASP A 76 -21.36 42.13 51.75
CA ASP A 76 -20.19 41.27 51.55
C ASP A 76 -19.88 41.14 50.05
N PRO A 77 -18.73 41.66 49.57
CA PRO A 77 -18.35 41.58 48.17
C PRO A 77 -18.27 40.15 47.66
N GLU A 78 -17.91 39.19 48.53
CA GLU A 78 -17.86 37.77 48.17
C GLU A 78 -19.25 37.17 48.03
N ALA A 79 -20.17 37.43 48.97
CA ALA A 79 -21.57 37.03 48.85
C ALA A 79 -22.20 37.58 47.56
N ARG A 80 -21.92 38.84 47.20
CA ARG A 80 -22.36 39.40 45.91
C ARG A 80 -21.78 38.64 44.72
N ARG A 81 -20.47 38.37 44.71
CA ARG A 81 -19.81 37.60 43.65
C ARG A 81 -20.36 36.16 43.56
N ARG A 82 -20.65 35.51 44.68
CA ARG A 82 -21.28 34.18 44.74
C ARG A 82 -22.67 34.21 44.11
N ALA A 83 -23.51 35.15 44.53
CA ALA A 83 -24.87 35.33 43.99
C ALA A 83 -24.87 35.64 42.49
N ASP A 84 -23.92 36.46 42.01
CA ASP A 84 -23.79 36.76 40.58
C ASP A 84 -23.32 35.54 39.77
N ARG A 85 -22.35 34.76 40.28
CA ARG A 85 -21.94 33.48 39.66
C ARG A 85 -23.09 32.48 39.60
N GLU A 86 -23.90 32.40 40.65
CA GLU A 86 -25.06 31.52 40.69
C GLU A 86 -26.13 31.94 39.68
N ARG A 87 -26.42 33.25 39.61
CA ARG A 87 -27.29 33.83 38.58
C ARG A 87 -26.80 33.51 37.17
N ASP A 88 -25.51 33.65 36.90
CA ASP A 88 -24.89 33.35 35.60
C ASP A 88 -24.99 31.86 35.26
N ARG A 89 -24.76 30.97 36.23
CA ARG A 89 -24.94 29.51 36.05
C ARG A 89 -26.39 29.18 35.71
N ARG A 90 -27.34 29.76 36.43
CA ARG A 90 -28.78 29.54 36.19
C ARG A 90 -29.19 30.03 34.81
N GLN A 91 -28.85 31.26 34.44
CA GLN A 91 -29.13 31.80 33.09
C GLN A 91 -28.46 30.97 31.99
N HIS A 92 -27.25 30.48 32.23
CA HIS A 92 -26.57 29.59 31.28
C HIS A 92 -27.32 28.27 31.10
N ALA A 93 -27.77 27.65 32.20
CA ALA A 93 -28.55 26.42 32.16
C ALA A 93 -29.91 26.63 31.47
N GLU A 94 -30.64 27.68 31.82
CA GLU A 94 -31.92 28.05 31.20
C GLU A 94 -31.78 28.28 29.69
N ARG A 95 -30.78 29.06 29.25
CA ARG A 95 -30.52 29.29 27.81
C ARG A 95 -30.17 28.00 27.08
N ARG A 96 -29.35 27.14 27.69
CA ARG A 96 -28.98 25.85 27.11
C ARG A 96 -30.20 24.93 26.97
N ALA A 97 -31.07 24.87 27.99
CA ALA A 97 -32.30 24.09 27.96
C ALA A 97 -33.29 24.61 26.92
N ALA A 98 -33.39 25.94 26.74
CA ALA A 98 -34.22 26.56 25.72
C ALA A 98 -33.64 26.49 24.29
N GLY A 99 -32.45 25.91 24.09
CA GLY A 99 -31.79 25.88 22.79
C GLY A 99 -31.36 27.26 22.28
N ILE A 100 -31.22 28.25 23.16
CA ILE A 100 -30.82 29.62 22.83
C ILE A 100 -29.33 29.80 23.07
N CYS A 101 -28.67 30.63 22.25
CA CYS A 101 -27.25 30.93 22.42
C CYS A 101 -26.94 31.46 23.84
N VAL A 102 -26.07 30.75 24.57
CA VAL A 102 -25.71 31.12 25.96
C VAL A 102 -25.00 32.47 26.06
N LYS A 103 -24.37 32.93 24.96
CA LYS A 103 -23.60 34.18 24.93
C LYS A 103 -24.45 35.42 24.66
N CYS A 104 -25.29 35.41 23.63
CA CYS A 104 -26.13 36.57 23.30
C CYS A 104 -27.55 36.49 23.90
N GLY A 105 -28.06 35.28 24.18
CA GLY A 105 -29.41 35.07 24.71
C GLY A 105 -30.55 35.46 23.75
N ARG A 106 -30.28 35.67 22.46
CA ARG A 106 -31.27 36.21 21.49
C ARG A 106 -31.62 35.25 20.35
N VAL A 107 -30.65 34.49 19.86
CA VAL A 107 -30.78 33.65 18.66
C VAL A 107 -30.64 32.19 19.08
N PRO A 108 -31.35 31.24 18.44
CA PRO A 108 -31.14 29.82 18.64
C PRO A 108 -29.66 29.43 18.51
N ALA A 109 -29.21 28.49 19.34
CA ALA A 109 -27.89 27.91 19.23
C ALA A 109 -27.84 26.98 18.00
N LEU A 110 -26.65 26.79 17.43
CA LEU A 110 -26.46 25.78 16.38
C LEU A 110 -26.71 24.37 16.96
N PRO A 111 -27.20 23.41 16.16
CA PRO A 111 -27.33 22.01 16.60
C PRO A 111 -26.03 21.51 17.22
N GLU A 112 -26.13 20.82 18.36
CA GLU A 112 -25.00 20.28 19.15
C GLU A 112 -24.03 21.33 19.72
N ARG A 113 -24.36 22.63 19.67
CA ARG A 113 -23.52 23.71 20.21
C ARG A 113 -24.30 24.56 21.19
N THR A 114 -23.58 25.29 22.05
CA THR A 114 -24.17 26.23 23.02
C THR A 114 -24.24 27.67 22.50
N GLN A 115 -23.69 27.95 21.31
CA GLN A 115 -23.57 29.28 20.74
C GLN A 115 -24.23 29.35 19.35
N CYS A 116 -24.80 30.49 19.00
CA CYS A 116 -25.22 30.77 17.63
C CYS A 116 -23.98 31.00 16.74
N GLY A 117 -24.15 30.86 15.41
CA GLY A 117 -23.08 31.06 14.43
C GLY A 117 -22.26 32.34 14.65
N PRO A 118 -22.88 33.53 14.71
CA PRO A 118 -22.15 34.80 14.90
C PRO A 118 -21.37 34.90 16.22
N CYS A 119 -21.89 34.31 17.31
CA CYS A 119 -21.14 34.29 18.58
C CYS A 119 -19.99 33.30 18.55
N ALA A 120 -20.17 32.14 17.91
CA ALA A 120 -19.13 31.14 17.73
C ALA A 120 -17.99 31.70 16.85
N GLU A 121 -18.31 32.39 15.77
CA GLU A 121 -17.34 33.04 14.89
C GLU A 121 -16.56 34.15 15.60
N ARG A 122 -17.25 35.04 16.32
CA ARG A 122 -16.58 36.07 17.14
C ARG A 122 -15.64 35.47 18.19
N ARG A 123 -16.03 34.36 18.82
CA ARG A 123 -15.15 33.63 19.75
C ARG A 123 -13.91 33.10 19.03
N LEU A 124 -14.10 32.43 17.89
CA LEU A 124 -12.99 31.89 17.10
C LEU A 124 -12.07 32.99 16.57
N ALA A 125 -12.61 34.13 16.13
CA ALA A 125 -11.84 35.30 15.71
C ALA A 125 -11.02 35.86 16.88
N ALA A 126 -11.61 35.98 18.08
CA ALA A 126 -10.90 36.41 19.28
C ALA A 126 -9.81 35.40 19.72
N ASP A 127 -10.06 34.10 19.59
CA ASP A 127 -9.08 33.04 19.83
C ASP A 127 -7.91 33.14 18.82
N ARG A 128 -8.20 33.29 17.53
CA ARG A 128 -7.19 33.51 16.48
C ARG A 128 -6.37 34.76 16.74
N ALA A 129 -7.00 35.89 17.05
CA ALA A 129 -6.32 37.14 17.37
C ALA A 129 -5.44 37.02 18.62
N ARG A 130 -5.90 36.32 19.66
CA ARG A 130 -5.07 36.01 20.82
C ARG A 130 -3.85 35.14 20.46
N HIS A 131 -4.04 34.11 19.65
CA HIS A 131 -2.96 33.24 19.21
C HIS A 131 -1.94 33.98 18.32
N ALA A 132 -2.42 34.87 17.44
CA ALA A 132 -1.57 35.72 16.63
C ALA A 132 -0.73 36.68 17.48
N ARG A 133 -1.35 37.37 18.46
CA ARG A 133 -0.63 38.23 19.42
C ARG A 133 0.41 37.44 20.22
N ALA A 134 0.04 36.27 20.76
CA ALA A 134 0.98 35.43 21.48
C ALA A 134 2.18 35.01 20.62
N ARG A 135 1.96 34.69 19.33
CA ARG A 135 3.05 34.38 18.39
C ARG A 135 3.92 35.60 18.10
N ALA A 136 3.33 36.77 17.85
CA ALA A 136 4.06 38.00 17.60
C ALA A 136 4.90 38.43 18.81
N GLU A 137 4.40 38.20 20.02
CA GLU A 137 5.09 38.47 21.29
C GLU A 137 6.12 37.36 21.65
N GLY A 138 6.33 36.36 20.79
CA GLY A 138 7.22 35.22 21.08
C GLY A 138 6.78 34.36 22.26
N LYS A 139 5.55 34.54 22.77
CA LYS A 139 5.05 33.78 23.90
C LYS A 139 4.82 32.32 23.46
N PRO A 140 5.34 31.35 24.22
CA PRO A 140 5.10 29.95 23.90
C PRO A 140 3.59 29.67 23.89
N PRO A 141 3.14 28.66 23.12
CA PRO A 141 1.75 28.24 23.19
C PRO A 141 1.34 28.01 24.65
N ARG A 142 0.12 28.42 25.02
CA ARG A 142 -0.41 28.50 26.39
C ARG A 142 -0.22 27.22 27.23
N ILE A 143 0.00 26.08 26.58
CA ILE A 143 0.45 24.84 27.22
C ILE A 143 1.97 24.82 27.14
N SER A 144 2.63 25.18 28.25
CA SER A 144 4.08 25.08 28.39
C SER A 144 4.55 23.66 28.10
N GLU A 145 5.79 23.49 27.65
CA GLU A 145 6.38 22.17 27.47
C GLU A 145 6.31 21.34 28.76
N ALA A 146 6.55 21.97 29.91
CA ALA A 146 6.34 21.40 31.24
C ALA A 146 4.89 20.88 31.42
N SER A 147 3.86 21.62 31.00
CA SER A 147 2.48 21.15 31.05
C SER A 147 2.24 19.96 30.12
N ARG A 148 2.85 19.93 28.93
CA ARG A 148 2.76 18.76 28.01
C ARG A 148 3.43 17.53 28.60
N LEU A 149 4.60 17.69 29.23
CA LEU A 149 5.30 16.62 29.92
C LEU A 149 4.50 16.11 31.12
N ALA A 150 3.94 17.01 31.93
CA ALA A 150 3.06 16.65 33.04
C ALA A 150 1.80 15.91 32.57
N ASP A 151 1.19 16.31 31.44
CA ASP A 151 0.06 15.58 30.84
C ASP A 151 0.45 14.19 30.33
N ARG A 152 1.62 14.06 29.70
CA ARG A 152 2.17 12.76 29.28
C ARG A 152 2.41 11.86 30.49
N GLU A 153 2.94 12.41 31.59
CA GLU A 153 3.19 11.69 32.82
C GLU A 153 1.90 11.23 33.50
N ARG A 154 0.90 12.12 33.65
CA ARG A 154 -0.46 11.75 34.09
C ARG A 154 -1.05 10.65 33.22
N GLY A 155 -0.82 10.69 31.90
CA GLY A 155 -1.24 9.66 30.96
C GLY A 155 -0.49 8.33 31.10
N ARG A 156 0.79 8.35 31.49
CA ARG A 156 1.57 7.14 31.82
C ARG A 156 1.09 6.53 33.13
N ARG A 157 1.00 7.32 34.19
CA ARG A 157 0.52 6.91 35.52
C ARG A 157 -0.86 6.27 35.45
N ARG A 158 -1.86 6.92 34.84
CA ARG A 158 -3.20 6.33 34.66
C ARG A 158 -3.21 5.00 33.91
N ARG A 159 -2.32 4.81 32.93
CA ARG A 159 -2.21 3.54 32.19
C ARG A 159 -1.54 2.46 33.05
N ALA A 160 -0.57 2.83 33.88
CA ALA A 160 0.07 1.91 34.82
C ALA A 160 -0.91 1.47 35.91
N GLU A 161 -1.62 2.42 36.54
CA GLU A 161 -2.66 2.15 37.55
C GLU A 161 -3.76 1.22 36.99
N ARG A 162 -4.27 1.49 35.77
CA ARG A 162 -5.24 0.61 35.11
C ARG A 162 -4.70 -0.79 34.87
N ARG A 163 -3.44 -0.94 34.45
CA ARG A 163 -2.82 -2.27 34.27
C ARG A 163 -2.69 -3.01 35.60
N ALA A 164 -2.24 -2.32 36.65
CA ALA A 164 -2.12 -2.89 37.98
C ALA A 164 -3.48 -3.33 38.55
N ALA A 165 -4.53 -2.57 38.28
CA ALA A 165 -5.90 -2.91 38.65
C ALA A 165 -6.56 -3.98 37.73
N GLY A 166 -5.85 -4.51 36.73
CA GLY A 166 -6.43 -5.47 35.79
C GLY A 166 -7.50 -4.87 34.87
N LEU A 167 -7.49 -3.55 34.63
CA LEU A 167 -8.48 -2.83 33.83
C LEU A 167 -7.93 -2.46 32.43
N CYS A 168 -8.84 -2.35 31.46
CA CYS A 168 -8.54 -1.90 30.11
C CYS A 168 -7.87 -0.51 30.12
N ILE A 169 -6.70 -0.39 29.48
CA ILE A 169 -5.95 0.88 29.46
C ILE A 169 -6.71 2.03 28.78
N ARG A 170 -7.71 1.74 27.94
CA ARG A 170 -8.48 2.72 27.16
C ARG A 170 -9.70 3.22 27.93
N CYS A 171 -10.71 2.36 28.17
CA CYS A 171 -11.92 2.77 28.90
C CYS A 171 -11.69 2.85 30.42
N GLY A 172 -10.83 2.00 30.98
CA GLY A 172 -10.63 1.90 32.43
C GLY A 172 -11.79 1.24 33.18
N THR A 173 -12.70 0.54 32.48
CA THR A 173 -13.93 -0.02 33.07
C THR A 173 -13.94 -1.54 33.03
N LEU A 174 -13.59 -2.14 31.90
CA LEU A 174 -13.65 -3.58 31.68
C LEU A 174 -12.27 -4.21 31.80
N SER A 175 -12.19 -5.40 32.39
CA SER A 175 -10.94 -6.18 32.42
C SER A 175 -10.59 -6.70 31.02
N PRO A 176 -9.31 -6.66 30.60
CA PRO A 176 -8.89 -7.25 29.34
C PRO A 176 -8.77 -8.78 29.48
N GLU A 177 -8.89 -9.49 28.37
CA GLU A 177 -8.54 -10.93 28.30
C GLU A 177 -7.09 -11.17 28.75
N ALA A 178 -6.81 -12.37 29.25
CA ALA A 178 -5.47 -12.80 29.68
C ALA A 178 -4.40 -12.46 28.61
N GLY A 179 -3.34 -11.78 29.03
CA GLY A 179 -2.23 -11.35 28.16
C GLY A 179 -2.53 -10.15 27.25
N ARG A 180 -3.67 -9.46 27.42
CA ARG A 180 -4.05 -8.27 26.65
C ARG A 180 -4.11 -7.02 27.55
N SER A 181 -4.00 -5.84 26.94
CA SER A 181 -4.07 -4.55 27.64
C SER A 181 -5.35 -3.75 27.39
N MET A 182 -6.19 -4.19 26.46
CA MET A 182 -7.47 -3.56 26.13
C MET A 182 -8.58 -4.61 26.17
N CYS A 183 -9.75 -4.24 26.69
CA CYS A 183 -10.97 -5.06 26.60
C CYS A 183 -11.44 -5.23 25.16
N GLU A 184 -12.23 -6.26 24.91
CA GLU A 184 -12.72 -6.60 23.58
C GLU A 184 -13.44 -5.45 22.85
N PRO A 185 -14.42 -4.73 23.45
CA PRO A 185 -15.10 -3.62 22.78
C PRO A 185 -14.13 -2.51 22.32
N CYS A 186 -13.20 -2.11 23.20
CA CYS A 186 -12.20 -1.10 22.89
C CYS A 186 -11.23 -1.52 21.77
N ARG A 187 -10.95 -2.83 21.64
CA ARG A 187 -10.15 -3.39 20.55
C ARG A 187 -10.94 -3.34 19.24
N ASP A 188 -12.22 -3.67 19.27
CA ASP A 188 -13.08 -3.69 18.09
C ASP A 188 -13.36 -2.28 17.58
N ASP A 189 -13.61 -1.31 18.45
CA ASP A 189 -13.68 0.11 18.08
C ASP A 189 -12.38 0.56 17.41
N ARG A 190 -11.23 0.15 17.96
CA ARG A 190 -9.92 0.49 17.39
C ARG A 190 -9.73 -0.18 16.03
N ARG A 191 -10.17 -1.43 15.85
CA ARG A 191 -10.11 -2.16 14.57
C ARG A 191 -11.04 -1.51 13.55
N ALA A 192 -12.27 -1.16 13.93
CA ALA A 192 -13.26 -0.48 13.09
C ALA A 192 -12.75 0.89 12.63
N ALA A 193 -12.28 1.74 13.55
CA ALA A 193 -11.69 3.03 13.21
C ALA A 193 -10.45 2.89 12.31
N LYS A 194 -9.64 1.84 12.49
CA LYS A 194 -8.49 1.56 11.60
C LYS A 194 -8.93 1.11 10.22
N ARG A 195 -9.99 0.31 10.10
CA ARG A 195 -10.59 -0.11 8.81
C ARG A 195 -11.17 1.09 8.07
N LEU A 196 -11.94 1.94 8.75
CA LEU A 196 -12.54 3.14 8.19
C LEU A 196 -11.46 4.09 7.64
N ARG A 197 -10.45 4.44 8.44
CA ARG A 197 -9.34 5.29 7.97
C ARG A 197 -8.58 4.73 6.77
N ARG A 198 -8.45 3.39 6.66
CA ARG A 198 -7.82 2.75 5.49
C ARG A 198 -8.73 2.76 4.26
N ALA A 199 -10.04 2.64 4.46
CA ALA A 199 -11.01 2.77 3.38
C ALA A 199 -11.03 4.21 2.84
N GLU A 200 -11.13 5.20 3.71
CA GLU A 200 -11.06 6.63 3.36
C GLU A 200 -9.77 6.98 2.61
N ARG A 201 -8.60 6.53 3.12
CA ARG A 201 -7.32 6.74 2.45
C ARG A 201 -7.26 6.09 1.07
N ARG A 202 -7.75 4.86 0.93
CA ARG A 202 -7.80 4.18 -0.37
C ARG A 202 -8.72 4.91 -1.36
N ALA A 203 -9.90 5.33 -0.91
CA ALA A 203 -10.85 6.09 -1.73
C ALA A 203 -10.27 7.44 -2.18
N ALA A 204 -9.49 8.09 -1.32
CA ALA A 204 -8.80 9.35 -1.62
C ALA A 204 -7.48 9.19 -2.40
N GLY A 205 -7.09 7.97 -2.81
CA GLY A 205 -5.80 7.75 -3.49
C GLY A 205 -4.60 8.09 -2.60
N LEU A 206 -4.67 7.80 -1.30
CA LEU A 206 -3.64 8.05 -0.31
C LEU A 206 -3.06 6.75 0.27
N CYS A 207 -1.78 6.78 0.62
CA CYS A 207 -1.05 5.71 1.29
C CYS A 207 -1.71 5.34 2.62
N GLU A 208 -2.01 4.06 2.84
CA GLU A 208 -2.62 3.59 4.09
C GLU A 208 -1.77 3.86 5.35
N THR A 209 -0.47 4.11 5.20
CA THR A 209 0.48 4.31 6.32
C THR A 209 0.66 5.80 6.62
N CYS A 210 1.25 6.56 5.69
CA CYS A 210 1.60 7.97 5.90
C CYS A 210 0.59 8.98 5.34
N ALA A 211 -0.47 8.53 4.64
CA ALA A 211 -1.43 9.39 3.94
C ALA A 211 -0.86 10.28 2.81
N ALA A 212 0.37 10.03 2.33
CA ALA A 212 0.86 10.65 1.11
C ALA A 212 0.12 10.11 -0.14
N PRO A 213 -0.07 10.91 -1.20
CA PRO A 213 -0.66 10.46 -2.45
C PRO A 213 0.02 9.21 -3.03
N VAL A 214 -0.75 8.34 -3.68
CA VAL A 214 -0.28 7.12 -4.35
C VAL A 214 -0.63 7.16 -5.83
N THR A 215 0.33 6.82 -6.69
CA THR A 215 0.14 6.73 -8.14
C THR A 215 -0.19 5.29 -8.56
N GLY A 216 -0.95 5.12 -9.64
CA GLY A 216 -1.21 3.82 -10.26
C GLY A 216 -1.99 2.80 -9.40
N GLY A 217 -2.85 3.27 -8.49
CA GLY A 217 -3.67 2.41 -7.64
C GLY A 217 -2.90 1.61 -6.57
N ALA A 218 -1.65 2.01 -6.28
CA ALA A 218 -0.86 1.37 -5.23
C ALA A 218 -1.45 1.61 -3.83
N VAL A 219 -1.33 0.65 -2.91
CA VAL A 219 -1.83 0.80 -1.52
C VAL A 219 -0.88 1.63 -0.64
N TYR A 220 0.39 1.67 -1.01
CA TYR A 220 1.44 2.37 -0.27
C TYR A 220 2.23 3.28 -1.21
N CYS A 221 2.66 4.46 -0.73
CA CYS A 221 3.60 5.28 -1.48
C CYS A 221 4.97 4.58 -1.57
N GLY A 222 5.80 4.99 -2.53
CA GLY A 222 7.13 4.42 -2.76
C GLY A 222 7.96 4.21 -1.48
N PRO A 223 8.14 5.24 -0.63
CA PRO A 223 8.89 5.11 0.62
C PRO A 223 8.28 4.11 1.61
N CYS A 224 6.96 4.12 1.80
CA CYS A 224 6.30 3.18 2.69
C CYS A 224 6.33 1.74 2.15
N ALA A 225 6.22 1.57 0.83
CA ALA A 225 6.37 0.28 0.17
C ALA A 225 7.80 -0.26 0.33
N ALA A 226 8.81 0.57 0.10
CA ALA A 226 10.22 0.23 0.30
C ALA A 226 10.51 -0.14 1.77
N ALA A 227 10.13 0.69 2.74
CA ALA A 227 10.32 0.41 4.16
C ALA A 227 9.56 -0.84 4.64
N ARG A 228 8.44 -1.20 3.99
CA ARG A 228 7.74 -2.46 4.25
C ARG A 228 8.49 -3.65 3.65
N ASN A 229 9.00 -3.51 2.42
CA ASN A 229 9.80 -4.54 1.76
C ASN A 229 11.10 -4.79 2.52
N GLU A 230 11.77 -3.73 2.97
CA GLU A 230 12.99 -3.82 3.78
C GLU A 230 12.72 -4.54 5.11
N ARG A 231 11.64 -4.20 5.83
CA ARG A 231 11.23 -4.95 7.04
C ARG A 231 10.96 -6.43 6.76
N ARG A 232 10.42 -6.75 5.59
CA ARG A 232 10.22 -8.15 5.15
C ARG A 232 11.55 -8.83 4.81
N GLN A 233 12.52 -8.09 4.29
CA GLN A 233 13.86 -8.59 3.96
C GLN A 233 14.75 -8.77 5.20
N ARG A 234 14.62 -7.93 6.24
CA ARG A 234 15.42 -7.98 7.47
C ARG A 234 15.17 -9.22 8.33
N ASN A 235 14.05 -9.93 8.15
CA ASN A 235 13.77 -11.14 8.91
C ASN A 235 13.13 -12.25 8.04
N PRO A 236 13.84 -12.76 7.03
CA PRO A 236 13.25 -13.62 6.03
C PRO A 236 13.08 -15.06 6.54
N GLU A 237 14.00 -15.58 7.36
CA GLU A 237 13.98 -16.99 7.79
C GLU A 237 12.82 -17.33 8.74
N PRO A 238 12.63 -16.66 9.89
CA PRO A 238 11.49 -16.92 10.77
C PRO A 238 10.14 -16.71 10.10
N ALA A 239 10.04 -15.73 9.19
CA ALA A 239 8.82 -15.50 8.42
C ALA A 239 8.58 -16.64 7.41
N ARG A 240 9.62 -17.06 6.68
CA ARG A 240 9.55 -18.21 5.75
C ARG A 240 9.25 -19.50 6.50
N GLU A 241 9.84 -19.71 7.67
CA GLU A 241 9.60 -20.87 8.51
C GLU A 241 8.17 -20.87 9.06
N ALA A 242 7.67 -19.74 9.54
CA ALA A 242 6.28 -19.60 9.96
C ALA A 242 5.31 -19.87 8.79
N ASP A 243 5.64 -19.44 7.57
CA ASP A 243 4.84 -19.72 6.38
C ASP A 243 4.92 -21.19 5.95
N ARG A 244 6.11 -21.82 6.02
CA ARG A 244 6.31 -23.27 5.82
C ARG A 244 5.48 -24.08 6.82
N ARG A 245 5.49 -23.68 8.10
CA ARG A 245 4.71 -24.32 9.16
C ARG A 245 3.21 -24.17 8.92
N ARG A 246 2.73 -22.96 8.61
CA ARG A 246 1.32 -22.73 8.25
C ARG A 246 0.88 -23.55 7.05
N TYR A 247 1.73 -23.64 6.03
CA TYR A 247 1.47 -24.44 4.83
C TYR A 247 1.35 -25.93 5.19
N ALA A 248 2.28 -26.46 5.97
CA ALA A 248 2.26 -27.86 6.43
C ALA A 248 1.05 -28.16 7.32
N GLU A 249 0.71 -27.29 8.27
CA GLU A 249 -0.48 -27.41 9.13
C GLU A 249 -1.77 -27.42 8.30
N ARG A 250 -1.92 -26.49 7.35
CA ARG A 250 -3.08 -26.44 6.44
C ARG A 250 -3.18 -27.72 5.60
N ARG A 251 -2.07 -28.17 5.02
CA ARG A 251 -2.02 -29.42 4.25
C ARG A 251 -2.40 -30.63 5.12
N LYS A 252 -1.93 -30.70 6.36
CA LYS A 252 -2.26 -31.76 7.32
C LYS A 252 -3.75 -31.80 7.66
N ARG A 253 -4.40 -30.63 7.79
CA ARG A 253 -5.85 -30.53 8.01
C ARG A 253 -6.69 -30.75 6.76
N GLY A 254 -6.07 -30.85 5.58
CA GLY A 254 -6.80 -30.86 4.31
C GLY A 254 -7.39 -29.49 3.98
N ASP A 255 -6.79 -28.39 4.42
CA ASP A 255 -7.21 -27.03 4.07
C ASP A 255 -6.47 -26.51 2.84
N CYS A 256 -7.17 -25.69 2.04
CA CYS A 256 -6.60 -24.89 0.97
C CYS A 256 -5.51 -23.99 1.55
N THR A 257 -4.29 -24.12 1.04
CA THR A 257 -3.12 -23.36 1.50
C THR A 257 -3.27 -21.86 1.26
N SER A 258 -4.08 -21.46 0.27
CA SER A 258 -4.40 -20.07 -0.06
C SER A 258 -5.53 -19.49 0.81
N CYS A 259 -6.75 -20.04 0.78
CA CYS A 259 -7.91 -19.46 1.49
C CYS A 259 -8.25 -20.11 2.84
N GLY A 260 -7.69 -21.26 3.18
CA GLY A 260 -7.95 -21.99 4.43
C GLY A 260 -9.25 -22.81 4.46
N LYS A 261 -10.01 -22.89 3.36
CA LYS A 261 -11.21 -23.75 3.25
C LYS A 261 -10.83 -25.23 3.06
N PRO A 262 -11.60 -26.21 3.56
CA PRO A 262 -11.31 -27.62 3.38
C PRO A 262 -11.28 -28.04 1.89
N VAL A 263 -10.39 -28.97 1.54
CA VAL A 263 -10.13 -29.50 0.19
C VAL A 263 -9.72 -30.97 0.24
N GLN A 264 -10.13 -31.74 -0.77
CA GLN A 264 -9.79 -33.16 -0.86
C GLN A 264 -8.43 -33.34 -1.57
N GLY A 265 -7.36 -33.54 -0.79
CA GLY A 265 -6.03 -33.98 -1.25
C GLY A 265 -5.19 -32.94 -2.01
N THR A 266 -5.80 -31.90 -2.58
CA THR A 266 -5.09 -30.86 -3.33
C THR A 266 -4.55 -29.74 -2.44
N ALA A 267 -3.53 -29.00 -2.89
CA ALA A 267 -2.96 -27.89 -2.11
C ALA A 267 -3.85 -26.65 -2.11
N GLU A 268 -4.71 -26.51 -3.12
CA GLU A 268 -5.59 -25.35 -3.31
C GLU A 268 -6.97 -25.80 -3.78
N CYS A 269 -8.01 -25.14 -3.27
CA CYS A 269 -9.39 -25.35 -3.74
C CYS A 269 -9.54 -24.87 -5.18
N ARG A 270 -10.54 -25.40 -5.89
CA ARG A 270 -10.84 -25.06 -7.29
C ARG A 270 -10.95 -23.54 -7.48
N THR A 271 -11.70 -22.85 -6.62
CA THR A 271 -11.87 -21.39 -6.69
C THR A 271 -10.54 -20.62 -6.59
N CYS A 272 -9.65 -21.01 -5.67
CA CYS A 272 -8.35 -20.35 -5.54
C CYS A 272 -7.45 -20.64 -6.75
N ARG A 273 -7.46 -21.89 -7.23
CA ARG A 273 -6.71 -22.31 -8.41
C ARG A 273 -7.16 -21.55 -9.65
N ASP A 274 -8.47 -21.44 -9.87
CA ASP A 274 -9.06 -20.71 -10.99
C ASP A 274 -8.73 -19.21 -10.87
N ALA A 275 -8.87 -18.61 -9.69
CA ALA A 275 -8.48 -17.21 -9.48
C ALA A 275 -6.97 -16.95 -9.64
N HIS A 276 -6.11 -17.93 -9.36
CA HIS A 276 -4.68 -17.86 -9.67
C HIS A 276 -4.44 -17.94 -11.18
N ARG A 277 -5.12 -18.86 -11.87
CA ARG A 277 -5.06 -19.02 -13.32
C ARG A 277 -5.55 -17.76 -14.06
N THR A 278 -6.71 -17.23 -13.69
CA THR A 278 -7.24 -15.97 -14.27
C THR A 278 -6.26 -14.81 -14.09
N ARG A 279 -5.63 -14.66 -12.92
CA ARG A 279 -4.60 -13.61 -12.71
C ARG A 279 -3.32 -13.86 -13.51
N TYR A 280 -2.95 -15.12 -13.71
CA TYR A 280 -1.81 -15.49 -14.55
C TYR A 280 -2.09 -15.13 -16.02
N ASP A 281 -3.24 -15.56 -16.54
CA ASP A 281 -3.66 -15.34 -17.92
C ASP A 281 -3.86 -13.85 -18.21
N ALA A 282 -4.50 -13.10 -17.30
CA ALA A 282 -4.68 -11.65 -17.44
C ALA A 282 -3.34 -10.88 -17.51
N ARG A 283 -2.33 -11.30 -16.73
CA ARG A 283 -0.99 -10.67 -16.80
C ARG A 283 -0.30 -10.97 -18.12
N ARG A 284 -0.39 -12.23 -18.56
CA ARG A 284 0.18 -12.64 -19.85
C ARG A 284 -0.49 -11.91 -21.01
N ALA A 285 -1.82 -11.80 -21.01
CA ALA A 285 -2.59 -11.07 -22.01
C ALA A 285 -2.26 -9.57 -22.02
N ALA A 286 -1.99 -8.98 -20.85
CA ALA A 286 -1.56 -7.59 -20.74
C ALA A 286 -0.09 -7.35 -21.12
N GLY A 287 0.64 -8.37 -21.60
CA GLY A 287 2.05 -8.25 -21.98
C GLY A 287 2.96 -7.89 -20.81
N VAL A 288 2.63 -8.34 -19.59
CA VAL A 288 3.44 -8.09 -18.39
C VAL A 288 3.87 -9.39 -17.70
N CYS A 289 5.10 -9.39 -17.20
CA CYS A 289 5.72 -10.51 -16.51
C CYS A 289 4.88 -10.95 -15.31
N VAL A 290 4.54 -12.24 -15.23
CA VAL A 290 3.66 -12.74 -14.16
C VAL A 290 4.30 -12.61 -12.76
N LYS A 291 5.64 -12.48 -12.69
CA LYS A 291 6.40 -12.37 -11.44
C LYS A 291 6.60 -10.92 -10.99
N CYS A 292 7.18 -10.07 -11.83
CA CYS A 292 7.58 -8.70 -11.46
C CYS A 292 6.73 -7.58 -12.08
N ARG A 293 5.81 -7.90 -13.00
CA ARG A 293 4.96 -6.95 -13.75
C ARG A 293 5.70 -6.03 -14.74
N THR A 294 6.99 -6.24 -14.97
CA THR A 294 7.72 -5.59 -16.07
C THR A 294 7.09 -6.01 -17.42
N PRO A 295 6.94 -5.10 -18.40
CA PRO A 295 6.55 -5.47 -19.75
C PRO A 295 7.37 -6.63 -20.32
N THR A 296 6.77 -7.42 -21.19
CA THR A 296 7.39 -8.59 -21.83
C THR A 296 7.18 -8.55 -23.33
N ASP A 297 8.20 -8.89 -24.08
CA ASP A 297 8.12 -8.98 -25.53
C ASP A 297 7.38 -10.26 -25.96
N GLY A 298 6.56 -10.14 -27.00
CA GLY A 298 5.88 -11.28 -27.64
C GLY A 298 4.90 -12.07 -26.75
N GLY A 299 4.35 -11.47 -25.68
CA GLY A 299 3.40 -12.16 -24.79
C GLY A 299 4.03 -13.28 -23.95
N ALA A 300 5.35 -13.21 -23.73
CA ALA A 300 6.05 -14.11 -22.83
C ALA A 300 5.51 -14.00 -21.39
N ALA A 301 5.44 -15.14 -20.70
CA ALA A 301 4.94 -15.14 -19.31
C ALA A 301 5.92 -14.46 -18.34
N TYR A 302 7.21 -14.40 -18.65
CA TYR A 302 8.25 -13.82 -17.80
C TYR A 302 9.10 -12.88 -18.65
N CYS A 303 9.54 -11.76 -18.08
CA CYS A 303 10.60 -10.94 -18.69
C CYS A 303 11.94 -11.67 -18.60
N ASP A 304 12.91 -11.29 -19.43
CA ASP A 304 14.19 -11.99 -19.55
C ASP A 304 14.91 -12.17 -18.20
N PRO A 305 15.01 -11.15 -17.32
CA PRO A 305 15.64 -11.34 -16.00
C PRO A 305 14.90 -12.38 -15.15
N CYS A 306 13.57 -12.41 -15.21
CA CYS A 306 12.78 -13.39 -14.47
C CYS A 306 12.85 -14.79 -15.10
N ALA A 307 12.91 -14.88 -16.43
CA ALA A 307 13.10 -16.12 -17.17
C ALA A 307 14.48 -16.73 -16.86
N ALA A 308 15.54 -15.93 -16.95
CA ALA A 308 16.90 -16.31 -16.61
C ALA A 308 17.03 -16.73 -15.14
N ALA A 309 16.49 -15.96 -14.20
CA ALA A 309 16.48 -16.32 -12.78
C ALA A 309 15.71 -17.63 -12.51
N LYS A 310 14.62 -17.88 -13.25
CA LYS A 310 13.85 -19.13 -13.17
C LYS A 310 14.64 -20.31 -13.75
N ALA A 311 15.33 -20.11 -14.87
CA ALA A 311 16.22 -21.12 -15.47
C ALA A 311 17.36 -21.47 -14.50
N ALA A 312 18.08 -20.47 -13.98
CA ALA A 312 19.14 -20.66 -13.00
C ALA A 312 18.66 -21.36 -11.71
N SER A 313 17.45 -21.07 -11.23
CA SER A 313 16.86 -21.81 -10.10
C SER A 313 16.64 -23.28 -10.43
N ARG A 314 16.07 -23.58 -11.61
CA ARG A 314 15.86 -24.96 -12.06
C ARG A 314 17.17 -25.72 -12.21
N ASP A 315 18.22 -25.06 -12.70
CA ASP A 315 19.53 -25.69 -12.84
C ASP A 315 20.18 -25.96 -11.49
N ARG A 316 20.07 -25.04 -10.52
CA ARG A 316 20.50 -25.29 -9.13
C ARG A 316 19.71 -26.43 -8.47
N ASP A 317 18.39 -26.44 -8.62
CA ASP A 317 17.53 -27.48 -8.07
C ASP A 317 17.88 -28.84 -8.68
N ARG A 318 18.11 -28.89 -10.01
CA ARG A 318 18.54 -30.07 -10.74
C ARG A 318 19.94 -30.53 -10.32
N ALA A 319 20.89 -29.60 -10.15
CA ALA A 319 22.23 -29.92 -9.66
C ALA A 319 22.20 -30.48 -8.23
N ALA A 320 21.38 -29.88 -7.35
CA ALA A 320 21.17 -30.37 -5.99
C ALA A 320 20.50 -31.76 -5.97
N GLU A 321 19.51 -31.99 -6.84
CA GLU A 321 18.86 -33.30 -7.03
C GLU A 321 19.87 -34.34 -7.52
N TYR A 322 20.68 -34.03 -8.54
CA TYR A 322 21.75 -34.89 -9.03
C TYR A 322 22.79 -35.19 -7.95
N ALA A 323 23.20 -34.20 -7.16
CA ALA A 323 24.12 -34.38 -6.05
C ALA A 323 23.52 -35.28 -4.96
N ALA A 324 22.26 -35.09 -4.59
CA ALA A 324 21.55 -35.94 -3.64
C ALA A 324 21.41 -37.39 -4.18
N ARG A 325 21.12 -37.54 -5.48
CA ARG A 325 21.07 -38.85 -6.15
C ARG A 325 22.44 -39.54 -6.15
N ARG A 326 23.53 -38.81 -6.41
CA ARG A 326 24.91 -39.33 -6.31
C ARG A 326 25.26 -39.75 -4.88
N ARG A 327 24.89 -38.96 -3.87
CA ARG A 327 25.10 -39.32 -2.45
C ARG A 327 24.35 -40.61 -2.09
N ARG A 328 23.07 -40.72 -2.43
CA ARG A 328 22.28 -41.96 -2.22
C ARG A 328 22.89 -43.17 -2.93
N TYR A 329 23.40 -42.97 -4.15
CA TYR A 329 24.10 -44.01 -4.89
C TYR A 329 25.37 -44.47 -4.16
N ALA A 330 26.21 -43.52 -3.72
CA ALA A 330 27.44 -43.81 -2.99
C ALA A 330 27.17 -44.49 -1.64
N GLU A 331 26.19 -44.00 -0.87
CA GLU A 331 25.79 -44.56 0.43
C GLU A 331 25.27 -46.00 0.30
N ARG A 332 24.43 -46.28 -0.71
CA ARG A 332 23.95 -47.64 -0.99
C ARG A 332 25.11 -48.57 -1.35
N ARG A 333 26.03 -48.10 -2.19
CA ARG A 333 27.21 -48.89 -2.58
C ARG A 333 28.12 -49.18 -1.40
N ALA A 334 28.41 -48.18 -0.55
CA ALA A 334 29.23 -48.33 0.65
C ALA A 334 28.62 -49.34 1.65
N ARG A 335 27.28 -49.46 1.68
CA ARG A 335 26.57 -50.45 2.50
C ARG A 335 26.43 -51.83 1.84
N GLY A 336 27.07 -52.06 0.69
CA GLY A 336 26.91 -53.31 -0.06
C GLY A 336 25.46 -53.56 -0.50
N ARG A 337 24.73 -52.51 -0.90
CA ARG A 337 23.33 -52.59 -1.34
C ARG A 337 23.16 -52.17 -2.80
N CYS A 338 22.25 -52.83 -3.50
CA CYS A 338 21.84 -52.55 -4.86
C CYS A 338 21.31 -51.12 -4.99
N VAL A 339 21.87 -50.33 -5.90
CA VAL A 339 21.48 -48.92 -6.10
C VAL A 339 20.07 -48.75 -6.67
N ALA A 340 19.49 -49.80 -7.25
CA ALA A 340 18.13 -49.81 -7.82
C ALA A 340 17.06 -50.20 -6.78
N CYS A 341 17.16 -51.41 -6.21
CA CYS A 341 16.14 -51.96 -5.30
C CYS A 341 16.54 -51.98 -3.81
N ASN A 342 17.75 -51.55 -3.46
CA ASN A 342 18.28 -51.54 -2.09
C ASN A 342 18.47 -52.93 -1.42
N ALA A 343 18.36 -54.02 -2.17
CA ALA A 343 18.68 -55.38 -1.71
C ALA A 343 20.20 -55.57 -1.50
N PRO A 344 20.65 -56.49 -0.62
CA PRO A 344 22.07 -56.81 -0.46
C PRO A 344 22.75 -57.18 -1.79
N SER A 345 23.94 -56.64 -2.00
CA SER A 345 24.74 -56.76 -3.22
C SER A 345 26.20 -56.39 -2.89
N PRO A 346 26.92 -57.25 -2.16
CA PRO A 346 28.23 -56.93 -1.58
C PRO A 346 29.27 -56.55 -2.66
N ASP A 347 29.21 -57.21 -3.82
CA ASP A 347 30.28 -57.11 -4.83
C ASP A 347 29.89 -56.29 -6.08
N ALA A 348 28.67 -55.75 -6.11
CA ALA A 348 28.15 -55.08 -7.31
C ALA A 348 27.25 -53.88 -7.00
N ALA A 349 27.27 -52.87 -7.89
CA ALA A 349 26.37 -51.72 -7.78
C ALA A 349 24.88 -52.09 -7.93
N ARG A 350 24.57 -53.23 -8.55
CA ARG A 350 23.21 -53.76 -8.68
C ARG A 350 23.23 -55.26 -8.35
N CYS A 351 22.20 -55.75 -7.67
CA CYS A 351 22.02 -57.19 -7.46
C CYS A 351 21.75 -57.91 -8.79
N LYS A 352 21.99 -59.22 -8.86
CA LYS A 352 21.85 -60.04 -10.08
C LYS A 352 20.52 -59.80 -10.84
N PRO A 353 19.33 -59.76 -10.19
CA PRO A 353 18.07 -59.48 -10.88
C PRO A 353 18.03 -58.08 -11.52
N CYS A 354 18.43 -57.05 -10.76
CA CYS A 354 18.46 -55.69 -11.28
C CYS A 354 19.55 -55.49 -12.34
N ALA A 355 20.64 -56.27 -12.32
CA ALA A 355 21.65 -56.28 -13.36
C ALA A 355 21.11 -56.92 -14.65
N ALA A 356 20.40 -58.05 -14.56
CA ALA A 356 19.78 -58.74 -15.69
C ALA A 356 18.70 -57.87 -16.38
N VAL A 357 17.81 -57.23 -15.62
CA VAL A 357 16.82 -56.28 -16.17
C VAL A 357 17.50 -55.12 -16.90
N ASN A 358 18.58 -54.60 -16.32
CA ASN A 358 19.31 -53.47 -16.90
C ASN A 358 20.16 -53.90 -18.11
N ALA A 359 20.59 -55.16 -18.17
CA ALA A 359 21.25 -55.76 -19.33
C ALA A 359 20.25 -56.00 -20.47
N GLY A 360 19.03 -56.45 -20.16
CA GLY A 360 17.94 -56.55 -21.14
C GLY A 360 17.53 -55.18 -21.71
N GLN A 361 17.59 -54.11 -20.91
CA GLN A 361 17.42 -52.73 -21.40
C GLN A 361 18.62 -52.19 -22.20
N ARG A 362 19.78 -52.87 -22.16
CA ARG A 362 21.00 -52.49 -22.88
C ARG A 362 21.16 -53.20 -24.21
N ASP A 363 20.22 -54.02 -24.65
CA ASP A 363 20.23 -54.52 -26.02
C ASP A 363 19.76 -53.44 -27.03
N ARG A 364 20.21 -52.20 -26.80
CA ARG A 364 20.05 -51.09 -27.72
C ARG A 364 20.70 -51.40 -29.06
N GLU A 365 21.71 -52.26 -29.08
CA GLU A 365 22.33 -52.71 -30.33
C GLU A 365 21.40 -53.69 -31.07
N ALA A 366 20.78 -54.69 -30.44
CA ALA A 366 19.76 -55.49 -31.12
C ALA A 366 18.51 -54.68 -31.47
N GLU A 367 18.08 -53.72 -30.64
CA GLU A 367 16.93 -52.86 -30.95
C GLU A 367 17.25 -51.93 -32.15
N LYS A 368 18.43 -51.32 -32.19
CA LYS A 368 18.93 -50.56 -33.35
C LYS A 368 19.05 -51.47 -34.58
N ALA A 369 19.59 -52.67 -34.44
CA ALA A 369 19.71 -53.64 -35.52
C ALA A 369 18.33 -54.06 -36.05
N ALA A 370 17.37 -54.32 -35.17
CA ALA A 370 15.98 -54.61 -35.54
C ALA A 370 15.31 -53.42 -36.23
N ARG A 371 15.56 -52.18 -35.76
CA ARG A 371 15.07 -50.96 -36.41
C ARG A 371 15.70 -50.76 -37.79
N ARG A 372 16.99 -51.06 -37.96
CA ARG A 372 17.68 -51.05 -39.26
C ARG A 372 17.12 -52.12 -40.20
N ARG A 373 16.87 -53.34 -39.72
CA ARG A 373 16.22 -54.42 -40.50
C ARG A 373 14.83 -54.01 -40.97
N ARG A 374 13.97 -53.52 -40.06
CA ARG A 374 12.64 -53.00 -40.43
C ARG A 374 12.70 -51.86 -41.45
N TYR A 375 13.68 -50.96 -41.32
CA TYR A 375 13.89 -49.87 -42.27
C TYR A 375 14.25 -50.41 -43.67
N ALA A 376 15.18 -51.37 -43.74
CA ALA A 376 15.59 -52.01 -44.99
C ALA A 376 14.45 -52.80 -45.64
N GLU A 377 13.73 -53.62 -44.89
CA GLU A 377 12.57 -54.38 -45.37
C GLU A 377 11.46 -53.48 -45.93
N ARG A 378 11.16 -52.37 -45.25
CA ARG A 378 10.15 -51.40 -45.73
C ARG A 378 10.59 -50.74 -47.03
N ARG A 379 11.86 -50.33 -47.13
CA ARG A 379 12.43 -49.76 -48.36
C ARG A 379 12.38 -50.76 -49.52
N ALA A 380 12.74 -52.02 -49.28
CA ALA A 380 12.69 -53.08 -50.29
C ALA A 380 11.26 -53.32 -50.81
N LYS A 381 10.25 -53.14 -49.96
CA LYS A 381 8.82 -53.24 -50.32
C LYS A 381 8.22 -51.96 -50.92
N GLY A 382 9.02 -50.91 -51.14
CA GLY A 382 8.52 -49.61 -51.61
C GLY A 382 7.56 -48.96 -50.62
N ARG A 383 7.79 -49.10 -49.30
CA ARG A 383 6.95 -48.56 -48.23
C ARG A 383 7.69 -47.51 -47.39
N CYS A 384 6.93 -46.55 -46.89
CA CYS A 384 7.38 -45.49 -46.00
C CYS A 384 7.89 -46.07 -44.68
N VAL A 385 9.12 -45.70 -44.30
CA VAL A 385 9.77 -46.22 -43.07
C VAL A 385 9.11 -45.77 -41.77
N GLU A 386 8.24 -44.76 -41.81
CA GLU A 386 7.51 -44.24 -40.64
C GLU A 386 6.08 -44.78 -40.53
N CYS A 387 5.26 -44.62 -41.57
CA CYS A 387 3.84 -44.96 -41.55
C CYS A 387 3.46 -46.20 -42.38
N ASP A 388 4.43 -46.86 -43.02
CA ASP A 388 4.23 -48.06 -43.87
C ASP A 388 3.39 -47.85 -45.15
N ALA A 389 2.97 -46.61 -45.46
CA ALA A 389 2.27 -46.29 -46.70
C ALA A 389 3.13 -46.53 -47.96
N PRO A 390 2.56 -46.85 -49.13
CA PRO A 390 3.30 -46.95 -50.38
C PRO A 390 4.12 -45.68 -50.67
N SER A 391 5.37 -45.88 -51.09
CA SER A 391 6.39 -44.84 -51.28
C SER A 391 7.38 -45.32 -52.34
N PRO A 392 6.98 -45.34 -53.62
CA PRO A 392 7.81 -45.89 -54.69
C PRO A 392 9.13 -45.11 -54.80
N GLY A 393 10.25 -45.78 -54.56
CA GLY A 393 11.60 -45.20 -54.64
C GLY A 393 12.02 -44.29 -53.48
N ALA A 394 11.09 -43.77 -52.66
CA ALA A 394 11.40 -42.87 -51.55
C ALA A 394 11.41 -43.58 -50.18
N ALA A 395 12.28 -43.15 -49.26
CA ALA A 395 12.33 -43.69 -47.89
C ALA A 395 11.09 -43.31 -47.04
N ARG A 396 10.43 -42.20 -47.37
CA ARG A 396 9.23 -41.70 -46.69
C ARG A 396 8.22 -41.29 -47.75
N CYS A 397 6.94 -41.57 -47.51
CA CYS A 397 5.88 -40.99 -48.32
C CYS A 397 5.84 -39.47 -48.15
N GLU A 398 5.24 -38.77 -49.12
CA GLU A 398 5.15 -37.31 -49.16
C GLU A 398 4.65 -36.69 -47.83
N PRO A 399 3.55 -37.15 -47.19
CA PRO A 399 3.12 -36.59 -45.91
C PRO A 399 4.13 -36.76 -44.77
N CYS A 400 4.84 -37.89 -44.72
CA CYS A 400 5.90 -38.12 -43.72
C CYS A 400 7.15 -37.30 -44.01
N SER A 401 7.47 -37.09 -45.29
CA SER A 401 8.56 -36.20 -45.70
C SER A 401 8.25 -34.75 -45.31
N LEU A 402 7.03 -34.27 -45.55
CA LEU A 402 6.58 -32.93 -45.17
C LEU A 402 6.62 -32.75 -43.64
N ARG A 403 6.02 -33.67 -42.87
CA ARG A 403 6.09 -33.62 -41.39
C ARG A 403 7.52 -33.65 -40.86
N HIS A 404 8.41 -34.39 -41.52
CA HIS A 404 9.82 -34.40 -41.14
C HIS A 404 10.50 -33.07 -41.46
N ARG A 405 10.21 -32.48 -42.63
CA ARG A 405 10.69 -31.16 -43.04
C ARG A 405 10.22 -30.06 -42.08
N GLU A 406 8.96 -30.10 -41.64
CA GLU A 406 8.40 -29.17 -40.66
C GLU A 406 9.02 -29.34 -39.26
N ARG A 407 9.43 -30.55 -38.90
CA ARG A 407 10.06 -30.86 -37.60
C ARG A 407 11.57 -30.64 -37.59
N SER A 408 12.24 -30.75 -38.75
CA SER A 408 13.67 -30.53 -38.86
C SER A 408 13.98 -29.05 -38.58
N GLY A 409 15.18 -28.78 -38.06
CA GLY A 409 15.60 -27.42 -37.69
C GLY A 409 15.49 -26.40 -38.83
N ALA A 410 15.48 -26.87 -40.07
CA ALA A 410 15.31 -26.08 -41.29
C ALA A 410 13.99 -25.28 -41.35
N PHE A 411 12.94 -25.71 -40.64
CA PHE A 411 11.66 -24.97 -40.59
C PHE A 411 11.44 -24.22 -39.26
N ARG A 412 12.27 -24.47 -38.24
CA ARG A 412 12.19 -23.81 -36.91
C ARG A 412 12.94 -22.48 -36.85
N GLY A 413 12.99 -21.73 -37.95
CA GLY A 413 13.57 -20.39 -37.97
C GLY A 413 15.07 -20.34 -37.68
N ILE A 414 15.82 -21.40 -37.98
CA ILE A 414 17.25 -21.20 -38.30
C ILE A 414 17.20 -20.45 -39.63
N PRO A 415 17.62 -19.18 -39.69
CA PRO A 415 17.65 -18.46 -40.96
C PRO A 415 18.48 -19.29 -41.91
N LEU A 416 17.97 -19.56 -43.11
CA LEU A 416 18.87 -19.78 -44.23
C LEU A 416 19.53 -18.42 -44.39
N TRP A 417 20.75 -18.27 -43.87
CA TRP A 417 21.55 -17.11 -44.20
C TRP A 417 21.87 -17.29 -45.67
N ASP A 418 21.32 -16.41 -46.50
CA ASP A 418 21.78 -16.33 -47.89
C ASP A 418 23.30 -16.06 -47.82
N PRO A 419 24.12 -16.83 -48.54
CA PRO A 419 25.57 -16.72 -48.42
C PRO A 419 26.00 -15.31 -48.83
N SER A 420 26.60 -14.56 -47.89
CA SER A 420 27.23 -13.28 -48.20
C SER A 420 28.63 -13.52 -48.75
N TRP A 421 29.00 -12.76 -49.76
CA TRP A 421 30.30 -12.81 -50.42
C TRP A 421 31.07 -11.54 -50.11
N THR A 422 32.27 -11.64 -49.56
CA THR A 422 33.14 -10.50 -49.29
C THR A 422 34.28 -10.46 -50.30
N VAL A 423 34.51 -9.31 -50.92
CA VAL A 423 35.62 -9.11 -51.88
C VAL A 423 36.72 -8.32 -51.20
N ILE A 424 37.93 -8.88 -51.12
CA ILE A 424 39.09 -8.26 -50.50
C ILE A 424 40.23 -8.20 -51.51
N GLU A 425 40.81 -7.04 -51.74
CA GLU A 425 41.98 -6.89 -52.62
C GLU A 425 43.23 -7.49 -51.95
N ILE A 426 43.95 -8.38 -52.64
CA ILE A 426 45.05 -9.16 -52.08
C ILE A 426 46.24 -8.27 -51.72
N ALA A 427 46.56 -7.29 -52.59
CA ALA A 427 47.75 -6.45 -52.43
C ALA A 427 47.61 -5.44 -51.27
N THR A 428 46.40 -4.94 -51.04
CA THR A 428 46.15 -3.82 -50.11
C THR A 428 45.39 -4.24 -48.87
N GLY A 429 44.68 -5.38 -48.90
CA GLY A 429 43.75 -5.81 -47.88
C GLY A 429 42.45 -4.99 -47.82
N VAL A 430 42.17 -4.14 -48.82
CA VAL A 430 40.96 -3.32 -48.84
C VAL A 430 39.74 -4.20 -49.11
N CYS A 431 38.74 -4.09 -48.22
CA CYS A 431 37.46 -4.79 -48.36
C CYS A 431 36.46 -3.91 -49.13
N HIS A 432 35.94 -4.43 -50.23
CA HIS A 432 35.01 -3.71 -51.11
C HIS A 432 33.54 -3.81 -50.67
N GLY A 433 33.24 -4.65 -49.66
CA GLY A 433 31.91 -4.83 -49.10
C GLY A 433 31.45 -6.30 -49.12
N THR A 434 30.27 -6.53 -48.56
CA THR A 434 29.56 -7.82 -48.58
C THR A 434 28.45 -7.77 -49.61
N TYR A 435 28.32 -8.83 -50.40
CA TYR A 435 27.38 -8.97 -51.51
C TYR A 435 26.49 -10.18 -51.31
N ASP A 436 25.22 -10.07 -51.70
CA ASP A 436 24.24 -11.13 -51.47
C ASP A 436 24.21 -12.15 -52.63
N SER A 437 24.95 -11.89 -53.73
CA SER A 437 25.04 -12.79 -54.87
C SER A 437 26.38 -12.70 -55.63
N GLU A 438 26.73 -13.77 -56.35
CA GLU A 438 27.92 -13.80 -57.22
C GLU A 438 27.86 -12.74 -58.35
N MET A 439 26.65 -12.37 -58.79
CA MET A 439 26.47 -11.32 -59.80
C MET A 439 26.89 -9.95 -59.28
N GLU A 440 26.60 -9.64 -58.02
CA GLU A 440 27.02 -8.38 -57.39
C GLU A 440 28.53 -8.34 -57.15
N VAL A 441 29.14 -9.48 -56.82
CA VAL A 441 30.61 -9.62 -56.79
C VAL A 441 31.21 -9.30 -58.16
N ALA A 442 30.68 -9.90 -59.23
CA ALA A 442 31.15 -9.63 -60.59
C ALA A 442 31.01 -8.14 -60.98
N ALA A 443 29.91 -7.50 -60.59
CA ALA A 443 29.71 -6.07 -60.79
C ALA A 443 30.72 -5.23 -59.99
N CYS A 444 30.98 -5.57 -58.74
CA CYS A 444 32.00 -4.91 -57.91
C CYS A 444 33.38 -4.96 -58.58
N LEU A 445 33.82 -6.15 -59.03
CA LEU A 445 35.11 -6.31 -59.69
C LEU A 445 35.21 -5.45 -60.97
N ALA A 446 34.14 -5.41 -61.76
CA ALA A 446 34.09 -4.58 -62.96
C ALA A 446 34.18 -3.07 -62.63
N PHE A 447 33.46 -2.59 -61.61
CA PHE A 447 33.49 -1.17 -61.21
C PHE A 447 34.82 -0.76 -60.58
N ALA A 448 35.39 -1.62 -59.74
CA ALA A 448 36.68 -1.39 -59.12
C ALA A 448 37.86 -1.57 -60.09
N ARG A 449 37.60 -2.07 -61.30
CA ARG A 449 38.60 -2.45 -62.31
C ARG A 449 39.62 -3.46 -61.77
N LEU A 450 39.15 -4.38 -60.94
CA LEU A 450 39.95 -5.46 -60.36
C LEU A 450 39.75 -6.72 -61.17
N SER A 451 40.85 -7.41 -61.49
CA SER A 451 40.80 -8.76 -62.04
C SER A 451 40.56 -9.79 -60.94
N ARG A 452 40.10 -10.99 -61.33
CA ARG A 452 39.82 -12.07 -60.37
C ARG A 452 41.06 -12.53 -59.60
N ASP A 453 42.25 -12.35 -60.17
CA ASP A 453 43.52 -12.76 -59.56
C ASP A 453 44.07 -11.72 -58.57
N GLU A 454 43.48 -10.51 -58.54
CA GLU A 454 43.85 -9.42 -57.63
C GLU A 454 43.02 -9.40 -56.34
N VAL A 455 42.00 -10.26 -56.25
CA VAL A 455 41.05 -10.30 -55.14
C VAL A 455 40.90 -11.70 -54.54
N GLU A 456 40.67 -11.74 -53.24
CA GLU A 456 40.14 -12.89 -52.53
C GLU A 456 38.64 -12.70 -52.34
N VAL A 457 37.83 -13.61 -52.89
CA VAL A 457 36.37 -13.63 -52.68
C VAL A 457 36.04 -14.67 -51.63
N ILE A 458 35.66 -14.21 -50.43
CA ILE A 458 35.31 -15.06 -49.30
C ILE A 458 33.80 -15.25 -49.29
N ALA A 459 33.33 -16.48 -49.48
CA ALA A 459 31.93 -16.83 -49.23
C ALA A 459 31.77 -17.17 -47.75
N ASP A 460 30.94 -16.39 -47.03
CA ASP A 460 30.47 -16.77 -45.69
C ASP A 460 29.44 -17.90 -45.84
N ALA A 461 29.89 -19.08 -46.28
CA ALA A 461 29.09 -20.27 -46.13
C ALA A 461 28.87 -20.44 -44.62
N SER A 462 27.60 -20.57 -44.21
CA SER A 462 27.21 -20.81 -42.82
C SER A 462 28.22 -21.73 -42.16
N PRO A 463 28.73 -21.46 -40.94
CA PRO A 463 29.79 -22.27 -40.30
C PRO A 463 29.45 -23.77 -40.16
N MET A 464 28.21 -24.17 -40.49
CA MET A 464 27.75 -25.54 -40.63
C MET A 464 28.13 -26.22 -41.97
N ALA A 465 28.43 -25.49 -43.04
CA ALA A 465 28.82 -26.03 -44.35
C ALA A 465 30.21 -26.69 -44.31
N GLY A 466 31.14 -26.15 -43.51
CA GLY A 466 32.45 -26.76 -43.25
C GLY A 466 32.40 -28.11 -42.51
N PHE A 467 31.23 -28.52 -41.99
CA PHE A 467 31.06 -29.82 -41.34
C PHE A 467 30.56 -30.93 -42.29
N ILE A 468 30.31 -30.64 -43.57
CA ILE A 468 29.92 -31.64 -44.57
C ILE A 468 31.08 -31.84 -45.56
N ALA A 469 32.08 -32.62 -45.09
CA ALA A 469 33.06 -33.43 -45.82
C ALA A 469 34.24 -32.75 -46.58
N PRO A 470 35.48 -33.16 -46.26
CA PRO A 470 36.51 -33.49 -47.26
C PRO A 470 36.49 -35.01 -47.47
N GLY A 471 36.00 -35.47 -48.62
CA GLY A 471 35.94 -36.90 -48.91
C GLY A 471 35.40 -37.28 -50.28
N TRP A 472 35.58 -36.41 -51.29
CA TRP A 472 35.40 -36.73 -52.70
C TRP A 472 36.51 -36.01 -53.48
N GLN A 473 37.64 -36.71 -53.64
CA GLN A 473 38.50 -36.65 -54.81
C GLN A 473 38.54 -38.05 -55.40
#